data_AF-A0AAU4A2T7-F1
#
_entry.id   AF-A0AAU4A2T7-F1
#
_cell.length_a   1.000
_cell.length_b   1.000
_cell.length_c   1.000
_cell.angle_alpha   90.00
_cell.angle_beta   90.00
_cell.angle_gamma   90.00
#
_symmetry.space_group_name_H-M   'P 1'
#
loop_
_entity.id
_entity.type
_entity.pdbx_description
1 polymer ?
#
loop_
_entity_poly.entity_id
_entity_poly.type
_entity_poly.pdbx_seq_one_letter_code
_entity_poly.pdbx_strand_id
1 'polypeptide(L)'
;MRSITRSLGLSSAAMGLAALTALAGSGAAGAAPTGTEVLYAPSALVLTVTDGTDAAAGTVLRAATLTCAPRPSGTHPAAAAACAELRANGPELDALAEPRADAACTREWAPVTVTADGVWQGRHLSYSYTYANSCGLRNSTGLLFGI
;
A
#
# COMPACT_ATOMS: atom_id res chain seq x y z
N MET A 1 -34.00 28.17 56.31
CA MET A 1 -32.77 29.00 56.37
C MET A 1 -33.11 30.40 55.87
N ARG A 2 -32.32 31.42 56.22
CA ARG A 2 -32.73 32.84 56.14
C ARG A 2 -32.70 33.42 54.72
N SER A 3 -33.58 34.40 54.49
CA SER A 3 -33.71 35.20 53.27
C SER A 3 -32.87 36.48 53.32
N ILE A 4 -32.36 36.94 52.16
CA ILE A 4 -32.19 38.36 51.75
C ILE A 4 -31.16 39.17 52.59
N THR A 5 -30.18 39.90 52.04
CA THR A 5 -30.33 41.16 51.27
C THR A 5 -29.04 41.58 50.54
N ARG A 6 -29.17 42.50 49.59
CA ARG A 6 -28.14 43.14 48.74
C ARG A 6 -27.20 44.09 49.48
N SER A 7 -26.05 44.40 48.87
CA SER A 7 -25.46 45.75 48.86
C SER A 7 -24.80 46.07 47.51
N LEU A 8 -24.72 47.37 47.16
CA LEU A 8 -24.26 47.90 45.86
C LEU A 8 -22.82 48.46 45.97
N GLY A 9 -22.12 48.60 44.83
CA GLY A 9 -20.82 49.29 44.75
C GLY A 9 -20.60 50.03 43.43
N LEU A 10 -20.39 51.35 43.54
CA LEU A 10 -20.03 52.35 42.51
C LEU A 10 -18.79 53.12 43.05
N SER A 11 -17.91 53.83 42.33
CA SER A 11 -17.74 54.21 40.91
C SER A 11 -16.32 54.86 40.78
N SER A 12 -15.71 55.22 39.64
CA SER A 12 -15.94 55.05 38.19
C SER A 12 -14.65 55.49 37.43
N ALA A 13 -14.56 55.18 36.13
CA ALA A 13 -13.76 55.87 35.10
C ALA A 13 -12.21 55.91 35.16
N ALA A 14 -11.57 55.51 34.05
CA ALA A 14 -10.45 56.24 33.42
C ALA A 14 -10.31 55.85 31.93
N MET A 15 -9.99 56.81 31.07
CA MET A 15 -9.74 56.61 29.63
C MET A 15 -8.35 55.98 29.37
N GLY A 16 -8.19 55.23 28.27
CA GLY A 16 -6.89 54.72 27.85
C GLY A 16 -6.85 54.10 26.44
N LEU A 17 -6.42 54.90 25.46
CA LEU A 17 -5.84 54.53 24.16
C LEU A 17 -6.60 53.57 23.23
N ALA A 18 -7.06 54.12 22.10
CA ALA A 18 -7.36 53.34 20.90
C ALA A 18 -6.05 52.86 20.25
N ALA A 19 -5.82 51.55 20.22
CA ALA A 19 -4.80 50.93 19.39
C ALA A 19 -5.47 50.37 18.12
N LEU A 20 -5.20 50.97 16.95
CA LEU A 20 -5.55 50.37 15.67
C LEU A 20 -4.65 49.17 15.43
N THR A 21 -5.06 47.98 15.86
CA THR A 21 -4.48 46.73 15.38
C THR A 21 -4.87 46.54 13.93
N ALA A 22 -3.93 46.86 13.03
CA ALA A 22 -4.10 46.57 11.61
C ALA A 22 -4.39 45.08 11.44
N LEU A 23 -5.52 44.75 10.81
CA LEU A 23 -5.79 43.39 10.33
C LEU A 23 -4.77 43.09 9.22
N ALA A 24 -3.62 42.56 9.61
CA ALA A 24 -2.73 41.87 8.71
C ALA A 24 -3.50 40.65 8.17
N GLY A 25 -4.12 40.83 7.00
CA GLY A 25 -4.81 39.75 6.31
C GLY A 25 -3.81 38.65 6.03
N SER A 26 -3.85 37.59 6.83
CA SER A 26 -3.17 36.33 6.53
C SER A 26 -3.80 35.78 5.26
N GLY A 27 -3.18 36.10 4.13
CA GLY A 27 -3.50 35.52 2.84
C GLY A 27 -3.31 34.02 2.95
N ALA A 28 -4.39 33.30 3.22
CA ALA A 28 -4.43 31.86 3.10
C ALA A 28 -4.17 31.56 1.62
N ALA A 29 -2.93 31.21 1.30
CA ALA A 29 -2.55 30.62 0.04
C ALA A 29 -3.23 29.25 -0.02
N GLY A 30 -4.52 29.25 -0.37
CA GLY A 30 -5.30 28.07 -0.64
C GLY A 30 -4.69 27.40 -1.85
N ALA A 31 -3.74 26.49 -1.60
CA ALA A 31 -3.38 25.46 -2.55
C ALA A 31 -4.64 24.63 -2.76
N ALA A 32 -5.46 25.04 -3.74
CA ALA A 32 -6.62 24.28 -4.17
C ALA A 32 -6.14 22.86 -4.48
N PRO A 33 -6.81 21.81 -3.97
CA PRO A 33 -6.36 20.45 -4.22
C PRO A 33 -6.30 20.21 -5.73
N THR A 34 -5.08 20.08 -6.26
CA THR A 34 -4.81 19.89 -7.70
C THR A 34 -5.04 18.43 -8.08
N GLY A 35 -6.28 17.99 -7.90
CA GLY A 35 -6.72 16.64 -8.16
C GLY A 35 -8.15 16.46 -7.68
N THR A 36 -9.02 15.98 -8.57
CA THR A 36 -10.24 15.30 -8.15
C THR A 36 -9.82 14.05 -7.39
N GLU A 37 -10.16 13.94 -6.10
CA GLU A 37 -10.01 12.70 -5.35
C GLU A 37 -11.01 11.66 -5.88
N VAL A 38 -10.64 11.01 -6.97
CA VAL A 38 -11.37 9.85 -7.49
C VAL A 38 -11.03 8.67 -6.59
N LEU A 39 -12.02 8.18 -5.85
CA LEU A 39 -11.91 6.94 -5.09
C LEU A 39 -11.67 5.79 -6.08
N TYR A 40 -10.44 5.27 -6.10
CA TYR A 40 -10.07 4.09 -6.88
C TYR A 40 -10.10 2.85 -5.98
N ALA A 41 -10.44 1.70 -6.55
CA ALA A 41 -10.35 0.43 -5.85
C ALA A 41 -8.87 0.10 -5.59
N PRO A 42 -8.41 -0.01 -4.33
CA PRO A 42 -6.99 -0.12 -4.02
C PRO A 42 -6.42 -1.43 -4.59
N SER A 43 -5.18 -1.35 -5.07
CA SER A 43 -4.43 -2.48 -5.62
C SER A 43 -2.99 -2.37 -5.11
N ALA A 44 -2.70 -3.05 -4.00
CA ALA A 44 -1.45 -2.99 -3.27
C ALA A 44 -1.15 -4.36 -2.65
N LEU A 45 0.00 -4.91 -2.98
CA LEU A 45 0.42 -6.28 -2.65
C LEU A 45 1.83 -6.28 -2.06
N VAL A 46 2.06 -7.23 -1.15
CA VAL A 46 3.39 -7.69 -0.76
C VAL A 46 3.63 -9.01 -1.48
N LEU A 47 4.81 -9.13 -2.08
CA LEU A 47 5.26 -10.28 -2.85
C LEU A 47 6.45 -10.88 -2.12
N THR A 48 6.46 -12.20 -1.91
CA THR A 48 7.54 -12.90 -1.21
C THR A 48 8.08 -14.08 -1.99
N VAL A 49 9.34 -14.42 -1.75
CA VAL A 49 9.95 -15.72 -2.09
C VAL A 49 10.55 -16.28 -0.80
N THR A 50 10.07 -17.43 -0.38
CA THR A 50 10.41 -18.11 0.89
C THR A 50 11.00 -19.49 0.58
N ASP A 51 11.97 -19.93 1.37
CA ASP A 51 12.51 -21.30 1.23
C ASP A 51 11.55 -22.37 1.80
N GLY A 52 11.69 -23.60 1.31
CA GLY A 52 10.84 -24.71 1.72
C GLY A 52 9.47 -24.72 1.05
N THR A 53 8.50 -25.34 1.72
CA THR A 53 7.11 -25.52 1.24
C THR A 53 6.08 -24.74 2.04
N ASP A 54 6.50 -24.09 3.12
CA ASP A 54 5.63 -23.39 4.08
C ASP A 54 6.04 -21.91 4.13
N ALA A 55 5.22 -21.06 3.50
CA ALA A 55 5.46 -19.62 3.46
C ALA A 55 5.41 -18.93 4.83
N ALA A 56 4.79 -19.53 5.85
CA ALA A 56 4.66 -18.97 7.19
C ALA A 56 5.80 -19.39 8.13
N ALA A 57 6.46 -20.52 7.88
CA ALA A 57 7.54 -21.05 8.70
C ALA A 57 8.94 -20.96 8.07
N GLY A 58 9.04 -20.82 6.74
CA GLY A 58 10.30 -20.72 6.02
C GLY A 58 11.00 -19.36 6.12
N THR A 59 12.25 -19.31 5.66
CA THR A 59 13.06 -18.09 5.57
C THR A 59 12.66 -17.29 4.34
N VAL A 60 12.18 -16.06 4.52
CA VAL A 60 11.93 -15.13 3.40
C VAL A 60 13.28 -14.75 2.77
N LEU A 61 13.52 -15.23 1.55
CA LEU A 61 14.73 -14.97 0.77
C LEU A 61 14.67 -13.60 0.09
N ARG A 62 13.48 -13.21 -0.38
CA ARG A 62 13.22 -11.94 -1.09
C ARG A 62 11.81 -11.46 -0.79
N ALA A 63 11.63 -10.14 -0.78
CA ALA A 63 10.32 -9.52 -0.71
C ALA A 63 10.28 -8.22 -1.51
N ALA A 64 9.12 -7.92 -2.12
CA ALA A 64 8.87 -6.67 -2.81
C ALA A 64 7.46 -6.15 -2.52
N THR A 65 7.30 -4.83 -2.62
CA THR A 65 5.99 -4.17 -2.63
C THR A 65 5.60 -3.87 -4.07
N LEU A 66 4.30 -4.02 -4.37
CA LEU A 66 3.72 -3.69 -5.67
C LEU A 66 2.39 -2.97 -5.48
N THR A 67 2.34 -1.70 -5.90
CA THR A 67 1.11 -0.89 -5.95
C THR A 67 0.77 -0.64 -7.41
N CYS A 68 -0.46 -0.92 -7.82
CA CYS A 68 -0.90 -0.82 -9.22
C CYS A 68 -1.92 0.28 -9.50
N ALA A 69 -2.61 0.76 -8.47
CA ALA A 69 -3.56 1.88 -8.55
C ALA A 69 -3.15 2.97 -7.54
N PRO A 70 -3.15 4.27 -7.91
CA PRO A 70 -3.58 4.82 -9.20
C PRO A 70 -2.50 4.73 -10.29
N ARG A 71 -1.26 4.43 -9.93
CA ARG A 71 -0.11 4.26 -10.83
C ARG A 71 0.80 3.13 -10.33
N PRO A 72 1.45 2.35 -11.22
CA PRO A 72 2.45 1.36 -10.84
C PRO A 72 3.61 1.96 -10.02
N SER A 73 3.88 1.39 -8.85
CA SER A 73 4.98 1.77 -7.95
C SER A 73 5.27 0.65 -6.94
N GLY A 74 6.23 0.87 -6.04
CA GLY A 74 6.71 -0.11 -5.06
C GLY A 74 8.19 -0.45 -5.27
N THR A 75 8.68 -1.47 -4.58
CA THR A 75 10.07 -1.96 -4.70
C THR A 75 10.25 -3.05 -5.74
N HIS A 76 9.17 -3.54 -6.37
CA HIS A 76 9.24 -4.52 -7.45
C HIS A 76 10.01 -3.96 -8.67
N PRO A 77 11.07 -4.62 -9.17
CA PRO A 77 12.00 -4.06 -10.16
C PRO A 77 11.33 -3.72 -11.50
N ALA A 78 10.28 -4.47 -11.87
CA ALA A 78 9.47 -4.25 -13.08
C ALA A 78 8.00 -3.93 -12.76
N ALA A 79 7.73 -3.07 -11.76
CA ALA A 79 6.38 -2.81 -11.23
C ALA A 79 5.30 -2.56 -12.31
N ALA A 80 5.60 -1.78 -13.35
CA ALA A 80 4.65 -1.52 -14.44
C ALA A 80 4.24 -2.78 -15.24
N ALA A 81 5.18 -3.72 -15.42
CA ALA A 81 4.95 -4.97 -16.13
C ALA A 81 4.21 -5.98 -15.24
N ALA A 82 4.59 -6.14 -13.98
CA ALA A 82 3.86 -6.98 -13.02
C ALA A 82 2.40 -6.52 -12.83
N CYS A 83 2.17 -5.20 -12.75
CA CYS A 83 0.82 -4.65 -12.75
C CYS A 83 0.05 -4.85 -14.07
N ALA A 84 0.73 -5.07 -15.19
CA ALA A 84 0.09 -5.39 -16.47
C ALA A 84 -0.30 -6.88 -16.53
N GLU A 85 0.55 -7.75 -16.03
CA GLU A 85 0.30 -9.17 -15.88
C GLU A 85 -0.89 -9.46 -14.93
N LEU A 86 -0.92 -8.83 -13.76
CA LEU A 86 -2.08 -8.89 -12.85
C LEU A 86 -3.38 -8.37 -13.49
N ARG A 87 -3.30 -7.37 -14.39
CA ARG A 87 -4.47 -6.89 -15.15
C ARG A 87 -4.92 -7.86 -16.23
N ALA A 88 -4.02 -8.65 -16.80
CA ALA A 88 -4.35 -9.63 -17.84
C ALA A 88 -4.95 -10.91 -17.28
N ASN A 89 -4.51 -11.36 -16.08
CA ASN A 89 -4.91 -12.63 -15.47
C ASN A 89 -5.89 -12.46 -14.29
N GLY A 90 -6.05 -11.23 -13.77
CA GLY A 90 -6.89 -10.98 -12.60
C GLY A 90 -6.34 -11.69 -11.35
N PRO A 91 -7.20 -12.34 -10.53
CA PRO A 91 -6.77 -13.11 -9.37
C PRO A 91 -6.32 -14.55 -9.71
N GLU A 92 -6.40 -14.99 -10.97
CA GLU A 92 -6.09 -16.36 -11.39
C GLU A 92 -4.59 -16.49 -11.72
N LEU A 93 -3.75 -16.56 -10.67
CA LEU A 93 -2.30 -16.50 -10.81
C LEU A 93 -1.63 -17.85 -11.12
N ASP A 94 -2.34 -18.97 -11.04
CA ASP A 94 -1.76 -20.30 -11.30
C ASP A 94 -1.21 -20.46 -12.73
N ALA A 95 -1.85 -19.82 -13.71
CA ALA A 95 -1.37 -19.79 -15.10
C ALA A 95 -0.02 -19.04 -15.29
N LEU A 96 0.39 -18.25 -14.29
CA LEU A 96 1.67 -17.54 -14.25
C LEU A 96 2.77 -18.33 -13.52
N ALA A 97 2.36 -19.32 -12.72
CA ALA A 97 3.24 -20.11 -11.89
C ALA A 97 3.77 -21.37 -12.61
N GLU A 98 3.19 -21.76 -13.74
CA GLU A 98 3.70 -22.87 -14.53
C GLU A 98 5.08 -22.54 -15.15
N PRO A 99 6.08 -23.43 -15.01
CA PRO A 99 7.32 -23.35 -15.77
C PRO A 99 7.06 -23.39 -17.27
N ARG A 100 7.85 -22.63 -18.04
CA ARG A 100 7.82 -22.69 -19.51
C ARG A 100 8.09 -24.12 -20.00
N ALA A 101 7.39 -24.54 -21.05
CA ALA A 101 7.50 -25.91 -21.57
C ALA A 101 8.90 -26.31 -22.09
N ASP A 102 9.75 -25.32 -22.39
CA ASP A 102 11.15 -25.48 -22.81
C ASP A 102 12.17 -25.34 -21.65
N ALA A 103 11.71 -25.17 -20.41
CA ALA A 103 12.56 -25.00 -19.23
C ALA A 103 13.32 -26.29 -18.87
N ALA A 104 14.62 -26.32 -19.14
CA ALA A 104 15.52 -27.41 -18.76
C ALA A 104 15.97 -27.31 -17.29
N CYS A 105 15.10 -27.68 -16.36
CA CYS A 105 15.42 -27.73 -14.93
C CYS A 105 15.79 -29.14 -14.44
N THR A 106 16.71 -29.19 -13.47
CA THR A 106 17.08 -30.38 -12.72
C THR A 106 15.94 -30.81 -11.77
N ARG A 107 15.94 -32.08 -11.36
CA ARG A 107 14.84 -32.73 -10.61
C ARG A 107 15.06 -32.79 -9.10
N GLU A 108 16.01 -32.03 -8.55
CA GLU A 108 16.16 -31.94 -7.10
C GLU A 108 14.92 -31.31 -6.46
N TRP A 109 14.57 -31.85 -5.29
CA TRP A 109 13.55 -31.27 -4.42
C TRP A 109 14.24 -30.31 -3.44
N ALA A 110 14.20 -29.03 -3.77
CA ALA A 110 14.76 -27.94 -2.98
C ALA A 110 13.78 -26.75 -3.04
N PRO A 111 12.56 -26.93 -2.49
CA PRO A 111 11.41 -26.12 -2.87
C PRO A 111 11.54 -24.67 -2.45
N VAL A 112 10.85 -23.81 -3.19
CA VAL A 112 10.65 -22.40 -2.86
C VAL A 112 9.19 -22.05 -3.05
N THR A 113 8.60 -21.39 -2.05
CA THR A 113 7.22 -20.92 -2.07
C THR A 113 7.20 -19.43 -2.34
N VAL A 114 6.38 -18.98 -3.27
CA VAL A 114 6.10 -17.56 -3.50
C VAL A 114 4.74 -17.19 -2.95
N THR A 115 4.57 -15.97 -2.43
CA THR A 115 3.25 -15.44 -2.07
C THR A 115 2.96 -14.07 -2.66
N ALA A 116 1.67 -13.79 -2.87
CA ALA A 116 1.16 -12.46 -3.20
C ALA A 116 -0.05 -12.15 -2.30
N ASP A 117 0.16 -11.26 -1.33
CA ASP A 117 -0.80 -10.96 -0.27
C ASP A 117 -1.13 -9.46 -0.20
N GLY A 118 -2.40 -9.13 -0.01
CA GLY A 118 -2.87 -7.74 0.14
C GLY A 118 -4.24 -7.51 -0.49
N VAL A 119 -4.34 -6.49 -1.35
CA VAL A 119 -5.59 -6.15 -2.05
C VAL A 119 -5.37 -5.99 -3.56
N TRP A 120 -6.31 -6.50 -4.34
CA TRP A 120 -6.41 -6.33 -5.79
C TRP A 120 -7.80 -5.83 -6.15
N GLN A 121 -7.88 -4.65 -6.79
CA GLN A 121 -9.13 -3.99 -7.18
C GLN A 121 -10.17 -3.95 -6.04
N GLY A 122 -9.72 -3.61 -4.82
CA GLY A 122 -10.57 -3.51 -3.63
C GLY A 122 -11.02 -4.84 -3.02
N ARG A 123 -10.58 -5.99 -3.55
CA ARG A 123 -10.81 -7.32 -2.95
C ARG A 123 -9.52 -7.81 -2.29
N HIS A 124 -9.65 -8.56 -1.20
CA HIS A 124 -8.51 -9.25 -0.60
C HIS A 124 -7.92 -10.27 -1.60
N LEU A 125 -6.61 -10.26 -1.75
CA LEU A 125 -5.85 -11.26 -2.49
C LEU A 125 -4.89 -11.93 -1.50
N SER A 126 -4.91 -13.25 -1.44
CA SER A 126 -3.86 -14.06 -0.84
C SER A 126 -3.65 -15.25 -1.75
N TYR A 127 -2.41 -15.42 -2.19
CA TYR A 127 -2.00 -16.41 -3.16
C TYR A 127 -0.67 -17.00 -2.73
N SER A 128 -0.51 -18.31 -2.93
CA SER A 128 0.73 -19.03 -2.63
C SER A 128 0.95 -20.13 -3.65
N TYR A 129 2.19 -20.30 -4.11
CA TYR A 129 2.59 -21.38 -5.00
C TYR A 129 3.99 -21.90 -4.66
N THR A 130 4.15 -23.22 -4.64
CA THR A 130 5.42 -23.88 -4.31
C THR A 130 6.04 -24.51 -5.55
N TYR A 131 7.18 -23.97 -5.98
CA TYR A 131 8.02 -24.56 -7.02
C TYR A 131 8.88 -25.67 -6.42
N ALA A 132 9.08 -26.76 -7.15
CA ALA A 132 9.92 -27.88 -6.72
C ALA A 132 11.39 -27.48 -6.44
N ASN A 133 11.89 -26.47 -7.15
CA ASN A 133 13.18 -25.83 -6.90
C ASN A 133 13.26 -24.42 -7.52
N SER A 134 14.33 -23.70 -7.19
CA SER A 134 14.57 -22.33 -7.68
C SER A 134 14.74 -22.21 -9.20
N CYS A 135 15.03 -23.32 -9.92
CA CYS A 135 15.05 -23.30 -11.37
C CYS A 135 13.63 -23.17 -11.95
N GLY A 136 12.65 -23.87 -11.36
CA GLY A 136 11.24 -23.74 -11.72
C GLY A 136 10.75 -22.30 -11.61
N LEU A 137 11.02 -21.63 -10.48
CA LEU A 137 10.68 -20.21 -10.29
C LEU A 137 11.34 -19.29 -11.31
N ARG A 138 12.64 -19.47 -11.60
CA ARG A 138 13.35 -18.62 -12.57
C ARG A 138 12.89 -18.81 -14.03
N ASN A 139 12.23 -19.92 -14.34
CA ASN A 139 11.74 -20.25 -15.67
C ASN A 139 10.21 -20.31 -15.75
N SER A 140 9.49 -19.70 -14.80
CA SER A 140 8.05 -19.52 -14.92
C SER A 140 7.69 -18.53 -16.04
N THR A 141 6.41 -18.46 -16.38
CA THR A 141 5.89 -17.47 -17.33
C THR A 141 5.71 -16.10 -16.70
N GLY A 142 5.43 -16.03 -15.39
CA GLY A 142 5.06 -14.83 -14.65
C GLY A 142 6.22 -13.87 -14.31
N LEU A 143 6.01 -12.58 -14.63
CA LEU A 143 6.85 -11.46 -14.21
C LEU A 143 6.61 -11.03 -12.76
N LEU A 144 5.45 -11.37 -12.17
CA LEU A 144 5.03 -10.98 -10.83
C LEU A 144 5.98 -11.42 -9.70
N PHE A 145 6.65 -12.57 -9.88
CA PHE A 145 7.60 -13.12 -8.89
C PHE A 145 9.06 -12.94 -9.30
N GLY A 146 9.33 -12.08 -10.31
CA GLY A 146 10.67 -11.71 -10.77
C GLY A 146 11.36 -10.69 -9.86
N ILE A 147 11.44 -10.99 -8.55
CA ILE A 147 11.98 -10.12 -7.48
C ILE A 147 13.32 -10.61 -6.94
#